data_AF-A0A6P2NQ79-F1
#
_entry.id   AF-A0A6P2NQ79-F1
#
_cell.length_a   1.000
_cell.length_b   1.000
_cell.length_c   1.000
_cell.angle_alpha   90.00
_cell.angle_beta   90.00
_cell.angle_gamma   90.00
#
_symmetry.space_group_name_H-M   'P 1'
#
loop_
_entity.id
_entity.type
_entity.pdbx_description
1 polymer ?
#
loop_
_entity_poly.entity_id
_entity_poly.type
_entity_poly.pdbx_seq_one_letter_code
_entity_poly.pdbx_strand_id
1 'polypeptide(L)'
;MRAHINEHCLRTMCRVLGVHRSGYYVWQRQSGSARKHEDDRLLGLIKHHWLASGGVYGYRKITVDLRESGEMCSRHRVLRLMRREGLRAEVGYGSKPRYRGGPVGVVANILNREFAPDAPNRVWVTDITYIRTYEGWLYLAAVMDLYSRQIVGWATRSTMTSDLVLQALLAAVWKRKPGPGVMVHSDQGSQFTGDDWQSFLRGQFKKAARYA
;
A
#
# COMPACT_ATOMS: atom_id res chain seq x y z
N MET A 1 18.48 12.81 -46.07
CA MET A 1 17.63 12.71 -47.28
C MET A 1 16.31 13.49 -47.16
N ARG A 2 15.44 13.23 -46.17
CA ARG A 2 14.16 13.96 -46.01
C ARG A 2 14.28 15.49 -45.93
N ALA A 3 15.29 16.02 -45.24
CA ALA A 3 15.47 17.46 -45.05
C ALA A 3 15.86 18.23 -46.33
N HIS A 4 16.42 17.55 -47.33
CA HIS A 4 16.98 18.19 -48.55
C HIS A 4 16.26 17.73 -49.83
N ILE A 5 15.04 17.19 -49.70
CA ILE A 5 14.31 16.61 -50.85
C ILE A 5 13.85 17.66 -51.87
N ASN A 6 13.78 18.93 -51.44
CA ASN A 6 13.42 20.09 -52.26
C ASN A 6 14.65 20.79 -52.87
N GLU A 7 15.85 20.47 -52.37
CA GLU A 7 17.12 21.07 -52.81
C GLU A 7 17.87 20.16 -53.80
N HIS A 8 17.68 18.84 -53.68
CA HIS A 8 18.39 17.86 -54.47
C HIS A 8 17.47 16.75 -54.98
N CYS A 9 17.71 16.31 -56.23
CA CYS A 9 16.97 15.19 -56.80
C CYS A 9 17.26 13.90 -56.02
N LEU A 10 16.19 13.21 -55.60
CA LEU A 10 16.27 11.95 -54.84
C LEU A 10 17.17 10.91 -55.51
N ARG A 11 17.17 10.84 -56.85
CA ARG A 11 18.03 9.92 -57.62
C ARG A 11 19.52 10.18 -57.36
N THR A 12 19.91 11.45 -57.34
CA THR A 12 21.29 11.88 -57.07
C THR A 12 21.68 11.56 -55.64
N MET A 13 20.81 11.85 -54.68
CA MET A 13 21.04 11.56 -53.27
C MET A 13 21.17 10.06 -53.01
N CYS A 14 20.31 9.23 -53.60
CA CYS A 14 20.38 7.77 -53.52
C CYS A 14 21.70 7.22 -54.06
N ARG A 15 22.18 7.76 -55.19
CA ARG A 15 23.46 7.38 -55.81
C ARG A 15 24.65 7.75 -54.91
N VAL A 16 24.69 8.97 -54.39
CA VAL A 16 25.80 9.46 -53.55
C VAL A 16 25.86 8.72 -52.21
N LEU A 17 24.72 8.41 -51.61
CA LEU A 17 24.62 7.75 -50.31
C LEU A 17 24.63 6.21 -50.40
N GLY A 18 24.72 5.63 -51.59
CA GLY A 18 24.72 4.17 -51.77
C GLY A 18 23.42 3.48 -51.39
N VAL A 19 22.28 4.18 -51.40
CA VAL A 19 20.97 3.64 -50.99
C VAL A 19 20.10 3.38 -52.22
N HIS A 20 19.49 2.19 -52.31
CA HIS A 20 18.57 1.88 -53.40
C HIS A 20 17.28 2.71 -53.31
N ARG A 21 16.80 3.24 -54.44
CA ARG A 21 15.64 4.15 -54.49
C ARG A 21 14.36 3.50 -53.96
N SER A 22 14.13 2.21 -54.24
CA SER A 22 12.99 1.48 -53.67
C SER A 22 13.12 1.32 -52.16
N GLY A 23 14.34 1.16 -51.63
CA GLY A 23 14.61 1.09 -50.19
C GLY A 23 14.27 2.40 -49.46
N TYR A 24 14.54 3.55 -50.08
CA TYR A 24 14.13 4.86 -49.55
C TYR A 24 12.60 4.97 -49.40
N TYR A 25 11.83 4.56 -50.42
CA TYR A 25 10.37 4.61 -50.35
C TYR A 25 9.79 3.58 -49.36
N VAL A 26 10.41 2.41 -49.22
CA VAL A 26 10.02 1.42 -48.18
C VAL A 26 10.27 2.00 -46.79
N TRP A 27 11.45 2.57 -46.55
CA TRP A 27 11.78 3.25 -45.29
C TRP A 27 10.85 4.44 -45.00
N GLN A 28 10.51 5.22 -46.03
CA GLN A 28 9.57 6.34 -45.91
C GLN A 28 8.15 5.88 -45.56
N ARG A 29 7.71 4.73 -46.08
CA ARG A 29 6.40 4.14 -45.80
C ARG A 29 6.36 3.45 -44.44
N GLN A 30 7.46 2.83 -44.00
CA GLN A 30 7.60 2.18 -42.69
C GLN A 30 7.87 3.22 -41.57
N SER A 31 6.89 4.08 -41.31
CA SER A 31 7.01 5.18 -40.33
C SER A 31 6.93 4.75 -38.86
N GLY A 32 6.87 3.44 -38.59
CA GLY A 32 6.95 2.87 -37.25
C GLY A 32 7.65 1.51 -37.29
N SER A 33 8.68 1.32 -36.48
CA SER A 33 9.29 0.00 -36.30
C SER A 33 8.24 -0.98 -35.74
N ALA A 34 8.39 -2.28 -35.99
CA ALA A 34 7.52 -3.29 -35.36
C ALA A 34 7.46 -3.12 -33.83
N ARG A 35 8.58 -2.70 -33.23
CA ARG A 35 8.69 -2.35 -31.81
C ARG A 35 7.80 -1.18 -31.41
N LYS A 36 7.64 -0.17 -32.26
CA LYS A 36 6.75 0.97 -32.00
C LYS A 36 5.30 0.53 -31.97
N HIS A 37 4.87 -0.24 -32.97
CA HIS A 37 3.52 -0.79 -33.01
C HIS A 37 3.20 -1.65 -31.78
N GLU A 38 4.15 -2.50 -31.36
CA GLU A 38 3.99 -3.33 -30.17
C GLU A 38 4.03 -2.53 -28.86
N ASP A 39 4.81 -1.43 -28.80
CA ASP A 39 4.78 -0.50 -27.67
C ASP A 39 3.44 0.25 -27.60
N ASP A 40 2.83 0.60 -28.73
CA ASP A 40 1.54 1.30 -28.79
C ASP A 40 0.37 0.35 -28.44
N ARG A 41 0.42 -0.92 -28.86
CA ARG A 41 -0.51 -1.99 -28.42
C ARG A 41 -0.44 -2.16 -26.90
N LEU A 42 0.77 -2.37 -26.37
CA LEU A 42 0.98 -2.56 -24.94
C LEU A 42 0.56 -1.32 -24.13
N LEU A 43 0.78 -0.12 -24.68
CA LEU A 43 0.34 1.11 -24.04
C LEU A 43 -1.19 1.19 -23.92
N GLY A 44 -1.94 0.71 -24.90
CA GLY A 44 -3.39 0.61 -24.82
C GLY A 44 -3.85 -0.22 -23.62
N LEU A 45 -3.21 -1.38 -23.41
CA LEU A 45 -3.49 -2.25 -22.26
C LEU A 45 -3.09 -1.59 -20.94
N ILE A 46 -1.93 -0.92 -20.88
CA ILE A 46 -1.49 -0.15 -19.70
C ILE A 46 -2.53 0.91 -19.34
N LYS A 47 -3.05 1.67 -20.32
CA LYS A 47 -4.09 2.68 -20.09
C LYS A 47 -5.38 2.05 -19.59
N HIS A 48 -5.78 0.91 -20.15
CA HIS A 48 -6.96 0.17 -19.71
C HIS A 48 -6.86 -0.24 -18.22
N HIS A 49 -5.78 -0.92 -17.82
CA HIS A 49 -5.58 -1.32 -16.41
C HIS A 49 -5.44 -0.10 -15.47
N TRP A 50 -4.76 0.96 -15.92
CA TRP A 50 -4.63 2.19 -15.13
C TRP A 50 -5.99 2.85 -14.88
N LEU A 51 -6.83 2.99 -15.91
CA LEU A 51 -8.19 3.53 -15.79
C LEU A 51 -9.10 2.62 -14.95
N ALA A 52 -9.03 1.30 -15.15
CA ALA A 52 -9.79 0.33 -14.36
C ALA A 52 -9.44 0.39 -12.86
N SER A 53 -8.20 0.76 -12.53
CA SER A 53 -7.77 1.00 -11.14
C SER A 53 -8.20 2.35 -10.56
N GLY A 54 -8.87 3.21 -11.34
CA GLY A 54 -9.17 4.59 -10.96
C GLY A 54 -7.91 5.46 -10.82
N GLY A 55 -6.86 5.17 -11.57
CA GLY A 55 -5.57 5.89 -11.51
C GLY A 55 -4.67 5.51 -10.34
N VAL A 56 -5.13 4.69 -9.39
CA VAL A 56 -4.39 4.32 -8.17
C VAL A 56 -3.15 3.49 -8.48
N TYR A 57 -3.19 2.66 -9.54
CA TYR A 57 -2.12 1.70 -9.78
C TYR A 57 -0.92 2.33 -10.48
N GLY A 58 0.26 2.15 -9.90
CA GLY A 58 1.53 2.43 -10.56
C GLY A 58 2.04 1.25 -11.39
N TYR A 59 3.13 1.46 -12.12
CA TYR A 59 3.74 0.46 -13.01
C TYR A 59 3.98 -0.92 -12.38
N ARG A 60 4.20 -1.00 -11.06
CA ARG A 60 4.42 -2.27 -10.36
C ARG A 60 3.16 -3.15 -10.40
N LYS A 61 2.01 -2.58 -10.04
CA LYS A 61 0.72 -3.27 -9.99
C LYS A 61 0.21 -3.55 -11.40
N ILE A 62 0.30 -2.56 -12.29
CA ILE A 62 -0.06 -2.73 -13.71
C ILE A 62 0.75 -3.86 -14.36
N THR A 63 2.03 -4.03 -14.00
CA THR A 63 2.82 -5.17 -14.55
C THR A 63 2.27 -6.53 -14.07
N VAL A 64 1.73 -6.61 -12.84
CA VAL A 64 1.10 -7.83 -12.33
C VAL A 64 -0.20 -8.09 -13.07
N ASP A 65 -1.09 -7.09 -13.17
CA ASP A 65 -2.38 -7.24 -13.86
C ASP A 65 -2.20 -7.63 -15.34
N LEU A 66 -1.20 -7.04 -16.02
CA LEU A 66 -0.85 -7.41 -17.39
C LEU A 66 -0.44 -8.89 -17.48
N ARG A 67 0.38 -9.38 -16.55
CA ARG A 67 0.81 -10.79 -16.54
C ARG A 67 -0.34 -11.74 -16.24
N GLU A 68 -1.23 -11.37 -15.32
CA GLU A 68 -2.46 -12.13 -15.04
C GLU A 68 -3.37 -12.18 -16.27
N SER A 69 -3.34 -11.14 -17.11
CA SER A 69 -4.05 -11.07 -18.39
C SER A 69 -3.30 -11.77 -19.54
N GLY A 70 -2.20 -12.48 -19.26
CA GLY A 70 -1.41 -13.22 -20.26
C GLY A 70 -0.33 -12.40 -20.98
N GLU A 71 -0.10 -11.14 -20.62
CA GLU A 71 0.89 -10.29 -21.26
C GLU A 71 2.31 -10.49 -20.68
N MET A 72 3.19 -11.03 -21.51
CA MET A 72 4.60 -11.26 -21.16
C MET A 72 5.42 -9.98 -21.36
N CYS A 73 5.35 -9.07 -20.38
CA CYS A 73 6.09 -7.80 -20.42
C CYS A 73 7.03 -7.61 -19.21
N SER A 74 8.15 -6.91 -19.45
CA SER A 74 9.07 -6.54 -18.38
C SER A 74 8.57 -5.28 -17.66
N ARG A 75 8.75 -5.27 -16.34
CA ARG A 75 8.36 -4.14 -15.50
C ARG A 75 9.01 -2.81 -15.91
N HIS A 76 10.24 -2.87 -16.45
CA HIS A 76 10.95 -1.69 -16.98
C HIS A 76 10.34 -1.17 -18.28
N ARG A 77 9.80 -2.05 -19.14
CA ARG A 77 9.08 -1.66 -20.35
C ARG A 77 7.79 -0.92 -20.00
N VAL A 78 7.02 -1.45 -19.04
CA VAL A 78 5.81 -0.80 -18.51
C VAL A 78 6.14 0.57 -17.93
N LEU A 79 7.18 0.66 -17.08
CA LEU A 79 7.63 1.93 -16.52
C LEU A 79 8.01 2.96 -17.59
N ARG A 80 8.74 2.55 -18.63
CA ARG A 80 9.15 3.43 -19.73
C ARG A 80 7.94 4.00 -20.46
N LEU A 81 6.96 3.16 -20.80
CA LEU A 81 5.76 3.57 -21.53
C LEU A 81 4.86 4.47 -20.69
N MET A 82 4.68 4.14 -19.41
CA MET A 82 3.92 5.00 -18.49
C MET A 82 4.57 6.38 -18.34
N ARG A 83 5.90 6.44 -18.16
CA ARG A 83 6.63 7.72 -18.06
C ARG A 83 6.51 8.56 -19.33
N ARG A 84 6.58 7.94 -20.51
CA ARG A 84 6.43 8.62 -21.80
C ARG A 84 5.07 9.34 -21.92
N GLU A 85 4.03 8.75 -21.34
CA GLU A 85 2.65 9.25 -21.43
C GLU A 85 2.20 10.01 -20.17
N GLY A 86 3.10 10.25 -19.22
CA GLY A 86 2.76 10.93 -17.97
C GLY A 86 1.88 10.13 -17.01
N LEU A 87 1.64 8.84 -17.27
CA LEU A 87 0.85 7.97 -16.41
C LEU A 87 1.63 7.66 -15.13
N ARG A 88 1.03 7.96 -13.98
CA ARG A 88 1.60 7.71 -12.65
C ARG A 88 0.51 7.20 -11.71
N ALA A 89 0.94 6.59 -10.60
CA ALA A 89 0.00 6.28 -9.54
C ALA A 89 -0.55 7.59 -8.96
N GLU A 90 -1.85 7.79 -9.09
CA GLU A 90 -2.60 8.89 -8.50
C GLU A 90 -3.09 8.42 -7.13
N VAL A 91 -2.19 8.45 -6.16
CA VAL A 91 -2.56 8.18 -4.78
C VAL A 91 -3.17 9.46 -4.22
N GLY A 92 -4.49 9.47 -4.09
CA GLY A 92 -5.26 10.59 -3.58
C GLY A 92 -5.10 10.80 -2.08
N TYR A 93 -3.89 11.07 -1.58
CA TYR A 93 -3.64 11.82 -0.35
C TYR A 93 -2.23 12.39 -0.47
N GLY A 94 -2.13 13.71 -0.67
CA GLY A 94 -0.91 14.43 -0.29
C GLY A 94 -0.55 14.01 1.14
N SER A 95 0.73 13.83 1.43
CA SER A 95 1.16 13.47 2.79
C SER A 95 0.47 14.40 3.77
N LYS A 96 -0.45 13.87 4.61
CA LYS A 96 -1.05 14.67 5.68
C LYS A 96 0.11 15.32 6.44
N PRO A 97 0.01 16.61 6.83
CA PRO A 97 1.00 17.22 7.69
C PRO A 97 1.26 16.26 8.85
N ARG A 98 2.50 15.78 8.99
CA ARG A 98 2.86 14.98 10.15
C ARG A 98 2.60 15.88 11.35
N TYR A 99 1.64 15.50 12.19
CA TYR A 99 1.46 16.13 13.49
C TYR A 99 2.80 16.00 14.21
N ARG A 100 3.52 17.11 14.38
CA ARG A 100 4.67 17.19 15.29
C ARG A 100 4.07 17.24 16.69
N GLY A 101 3.63 16.09 17.18
CA GLY A 101 3.29 15.96 18.59
C GLY A 101 4.52 16.33 19.42
N GLY A 102 4.32 17.14 20.45
CA GLY A 102 5.33 17.35 21.49
C GLY A 102 5.74 16.02 22.15
N PRO A 103 6.72 16.03 23.06
CA PRO A 103 7.24 14.81 23.67
C PRO A 103 6.15 14.10 24.48
N VAL A 104 5.38 13.23 23.82
CA VAL A 104 4.65 12.15 24.48
C VAL A 104 5.75 11.24 24.97
N GLY A 105 5.85 11.07 26.29
CA GLY A 105 6.91 10.28 26.91
C GLY A 105 7.06 8.96 26.19
N VAL A 106 8.16 8.79 25.46
CA VAL A 106 8.43 7.60 24.66
C VAL A 106 8.58 6.46 25.66
N VAL A 107 7.54 5.64 25.80
CA VAL A 107 7.65 4.47 26.65
C VAL A 107 8.37 3.38 25.86
N ALA A 108 9.32 2.72 26.51
CA ALA A 108 10.17 1.73 25.89
C ALA A 108 9.34 0.54 25.35
N ASN A 109 9.47 0.24 24.05
CA ASN A 109 8.82 -0.91 23.44
C ASN A 109 9.42 -2.22 23.98
N ILE A 110 8.76 -2.81 24.98
CA ILE A 110 9.24 -4.01 25.67
C ILE A 110 9.05 -5.26 24.83
N LEU A 111 8.05 -5.28 23.94
CA LEU A 111 7.84 -6.42 23.03
C LEU A 111 9.05 -6.60 22.10
N ASN A 112 9.82 -5.54 21.83
CA ASN A 112 11.06 -5.57 21.03
C ASN A 112 10.91 -6.33 19.69
N ARG A 113 9.72 -6.28 19.09
CA ARG A 113 9.34 -7.01 17.86
C ARG A 113 9.34 -8.54 17.99
N GLU A 114 9.28 -9.08 19.21
CA GLU A 114 9.11 -10.51 19.47
C GLU A 114 7.64 -10.92 19.34
N PHE A 115 7.19 -11.17 18.10
CA PHE A 115 5.79 -11.51 17.80
C PHE A 115 5.48 -13.01 17.86
N ALA A 116 6.32 -13.80 18.54
CA ALA A 116 6.23 -15.26 18.63
C ALA A 116 6.33 -15.74 20.09
N PRO A 117 5.34 -15.41 20.95
CA PRO A 117 5.29 -15.98 22.29
C PRO A 117 5.18 -17.51 22.25
N ASP A 118 5.59 -18.17 23.32
CA ASP A 118 5.68 -19.63 23.45
C ASP A 118 4.38 -20.30 23.92
N ALA A 119 3.42 -19.52 24.42
CA ALA A 119 2.15 -20.01 24.92
C ALA A 119 0.99 -19.01 24.73
N PRO A 120 -0.28 -19.48 24.68
CA PRO A 120 -1.46 -18.62 24.67
C PRO A 120 -1.51 -17.68 25.87
N ASN A 121 -2.08 -16.49 25.69
CA ASN A 121 -2.30 -15.50 26.75
C ASN A 121 -1.01 -15.00 27.42
N ARG A 122 0.13 -15.07 26.72
CA ARG A 122 1.36 -14.40 27.15
C ARG A 122 1.39 -12.95 26.71
N VAL A 123 1.03 -12.70 25.44
CA VAL A 123 1.03 -11.38 24.85
C VAL A 123 -0.27 -11.18 24.06
N TRP A 124 -1.00 -10.14 24.41
CA TRP A 124 -2.14 -9.65 23.66
C TRP A 124 -1.77 -8.34 22.96
N VAL A 125 -2.16 -8.21 21.71
CA VAL A 125 -2.01 -6.97 20.93
C VAL A 125 -3.39 -6.37 20.69
N THR A 126 -3.50 -5.05 20.81
CA THR A 126 -4.74 -4.32 20.57
C THR A 126 -4.56 -3.26 19.51
N ASP A 127 -5.56 -3.12 18.63
CA ASP A 127 -5.59 -2.07 17.61
C ASP A 127 -7.02 -1.54 17.42
N ILE A 128 -7.14 -0.30 16.96
CA ILE A 128 -8.41 0.32 16.56
C ILE A 128 -8.40 0.51 15.05
N THR A 129 -9.38 -0.09 14.39
CA THR A 129 -9.68 0.16 12.99
C THR A 129 -11.03 0.84 12.83
N TYR A 130 -11.27 1.45 11.67
CA TYR A 130 -12.53 2.08 11.33
C TYR A 130 -13.14 1.43 10.09
N ILE A 131 -14.44 1.17 10.15
CA ILE A 131 -15.22 0.51 9.11
C ILE A 131 -16.23 1.52 8.58
N ARG A 132 -16.27 1.70 7.25
CA ARG A 132 -17.27 2.55 6.60
C ARG A 132 -18.59 1.78 6.52
N THR A 133 -19.66 2.34 7.08
CA THR A 133 -21.03 1.81 6.99
C THR A 133 -21.94 2.79 6.23
N TYR A 134 -23.19 2.43 5.96
CA TYR A 134 -24.15 3.38 5.36
C TYR A 134 -24.53 4.54 6.30
N GLU A 135 -24.42 4.33 7.62
CA GLU A 135 -24.79 5.31 8.66
C GLU A 135 -23.62 6.19 9.11
N GLY A 136 -22.39 5.90 8.68
CA GLY A 136 -21.22 6.67 9.04
C GLY A 136 -19.95 5.83 9.18
N TRP A 137 -19.10 6.22 10.13
CA TRP A 137 -17.92 5.47 10.52
C TRP A 137 -18.21 4.67 11.79
N LEU A 138 -17.85 3.39 11.79
CA LEU A 138 -17.87 2.53 12.96
C LEU A 138 -16.44 2.24 13.38
N TYR A 139 -16.09 2.56 14.62
CA TYR A 139 -14.79 2.24 15.19
C TYR A 139 -14.85 0.86 15.85
N LEU A 140 -13.89 0.00 15.53
CA LEU A 140 -13.73 -1.35 16.06
C LEU A 140 -12.39 -1.43 16.78
N ALA A 141 -12.42 -1.71 18.08
CA ALA A 141 -11.23 -2.17 18.80
C ALA A 141 -11.22 -3.69 18.86
N ALA A 142 -10.07 -4.29 18.57
CA ALA A 142 -9.88 -5.74 18.65
C ALA A 142 -8.65 -6.08 19.49
N VAL A 143 -8.73 -7.18 20.24
CA VAL A 143 -7.66 -7.75 21.05
C VAL A 143 -7.32 -9.11 20.46
N MET A 144 -6.07 -9.29 20.03
CA MET A 144 -5.56 -10.52 19.46
C MET A 144 -4.57 -11.18 20.43
N ASP A 145 -4.70 -12.49 20.64
CA ASP A 145 -3.64 -13.28 21.28
C ASP A 145 -2.53 -13.60 20.26
N LEU A 146 -1.29 -13.17 20.51
CA LEU A 146 -0.21 -13.29 19.52
C LEU A 146 0.21 -14.73 19.24
N TYR A 147 0.05 -15.64 20.22
CA TYR A 147 0.35 -17.05 20.03
C TYR A 147 -0.64 -17.69 19.05
N SER A 148 -1.93 -17.63 19.37
CA SER A 148 -2.98 -18.30 18.58
C SER A 148 -3.46 -17.52 17.36
N ARG A 149 -3.12 -16.22 17.28
CA ARG A 149 -3.67 -15.25 16.32
C ARG A 149 -5.20 -15.10 16.36
N GLN A 150 -5.84 -15.59 17.41
CA GLN A 150 -7.28 -15.47 17.58
C GLN A 150 -7.65 -14.12 18.17
N ILE A 151 -8.76 -13.55 17.69
CA ILE A 151 -9.40 -12.40 18.34
C ILE A 151 -10.09 -12.87 19.62
N VAL A 152 -9.57 -12.39 20.74
CA VAL A 152 -9.98 -12.79 22.09
C VAL A 152 -10.96 -11.81 22.71
N GLY A 153 -11.00 -10.57 22.25
CA GLY A 153 -12.00 -9.57 22.63
C GLY A 153 -12.14 -8.52 21.55
N TRP A 154 -13.30 -7.89 21.48
CA TRP A 154 -13.56 -6.79 20.55
C TRP A 154 -14.72 -5.93 21.07
N ALA A 155 -14.79 -4.69 20.61
CA ALA A 155 -15.89 -3.78 20.88
C ALA A 155 -16.05 -2.78 19.72
N THR A 156 -17.24 -2.22 19.55
CA THR A 156 -17.54 -1.23 18.52
C THR A 156 -18.22 0.01 19.09
N ARG A 157 -17.91 1.20 18.54
CA ARG A 157 -18.58 2.47 18.87
C ARG A 157 -18.66 3.39 17.65
N SER A 158 -19.59 4.33 17.66
CA SER A 158 -19.70 5.40 16.66
C SER A 158 -18.61 6.49 16.80
N THR A 159 -17.95 6.55 17.95
CA THR A 159 -16.87 7.50 18.26
C THR A 159 -15.62 6.79 18.76
N MET A 160 -14.44 7.35 18.45
CA MET A 160 -13.15 6.82 18.89
C MET A 160 -12.80 7.36 20.28
N THR A 161 -13.14 6.60 21.32
CA THR A 161 -12.86 6.93 22.73
C THR A 161 -11.99 5.86 23.39
N SER A 162 -11.29 6.20 24.48
CA SER A 162 -10.49 5.23 25.25
C SER A 162 -11.35 4.07 25.80
N ASP A 163 -12.63 4.34 26.12
CA ASP A 163 -13.60 3.34 26.54
C ASP A 163 -13.78 2.20 25.53
N LEU A 164 -13.63 2.48 24.23
CA LEU A 164 -13.76 1.46 23.19
C LEU A 164 -12.75 0.32 23.41
N VAL A 165 -11.49 0.66 23.68
CA VAL A 165 -10.43 -0.32 23.89
C VAL A 165 -10.58 -1.03 25.23
N LEU A 166 -10.96 -0.28 26.28
CA LEU A 166 -11.24 -0.87 27.60
C LEU A 166 -12.33 -1.94 27.53
N GLN A 167 -13.40 -1.70 26.76
CA GLN A 167 -14.46 -2.69 26.55
C GLN A 167 -13.95 -3.93 25.78
N ALA A 168 -13.11 -3.74 24.77
CA ALA A 168 -12.52 -4.86 24.03
C ALA A 168 -11.59 -5.71 24.93
N LEU A 169 -10.80 -5.08 25.81
CA LEU A 169 -9.96 -5.78 26.78
C LEU A 169 -10.78 -6.49 27.85
N LEU A 170 -11.83 -5.86 28.37
CA LEU A 170 -12.78 -6.49 29.29
C LEU A 170 -13.35 -7.76 28.64
N ALA A 171 -13.86 -7.67 27.41
CA ALA A 171 -14.35 -8.84 26.68
C ALA A 171 -13.29 -9.95 26.56
N ALA A 172 -12.02 -9.58 26.32
CA ALA A 172 -10.90 -10.53 26.27
C ALA A 172 -10.64 -11.23 27.61
N VAL A 173 -10.60 -10.47 28.70
CA VAL A 173 -10.41 -11.02 30.07
C VAL A 173 -11.55 -11.97 30.41
N TRP A 174 -12.79 -11.58 30.13
CA TRP A 174 -13.97 -12.41 30.40
C TRP A 174 -13.97 -13.71 29.59
N LYS A 175 -13.58 -13.64 28.31
CA LYS A 175 -13.53 -14.80 27.41
C LYS A 175 -12.40 -15.77 27.76
N ARG A 176 -11.21 -15.26 28.07
CA ARG A 176 -9.99 -16.07 28.23
C ARG A 176 -9.66 -16.41 29.68
N LYS A 177 -10.13 -15.60 30.64
CA LYS A 177 -9.83 -15.70 32.08
C LYS A 177 -8.34 -16.00 32.32
N PRO A 178 -7.43 -15.19 31.76
CA PRO A 178 -6.02 -15.52 31.77
C PRO A 178 -5.46 -15.46 33.19
N GLY A 179 -4.41 -16.24 33.46
CA GLY A 179 -3.63 -16.11 34.68
C GLY A 179 -2.89 -14.77 34.76
N PRO A 180 -2.28 -14.45 35.92
CA PRO A 180 -1.51 -13.22 36.06
C PRO A 180 -0.32 -13.20 35.09
N GLY A 181 -0.01 -12.01 34.55
CA GLY A 181 1.20 -11.79 33.74
C GLY A 181 1.00 -11.73 32.23
N VAL A 182 -0.23 -11.57 31.74
CA VAL A 182 -0.48 -11.21 30.33
C VAL A 182 0.11 -9.83 30.05
N MET A 183 0.96 -9.73 29.03
CA MET A 183 1.42 -8.47 28.50
C MET A 183 0.41 -7.95 27.47
N VAL A 184 -0.03 -6.70 27.60
CA VAL A 184 -0.86 -6.03 26.60
C VAL A 184 -0.01 -5.01 25.87
N HIS A 185 -0.03 -5.07 24.54
CA HIS A 185 0.69 -4.19 23.63
C HIS A 185 -0.31 -3.42 22.76
N SER A 186 -0.19 -2.10 22.73
CA SER A 186 -0.95 -1.20 21.86
C SER A 186 0.00 -0.35 21.04
N ASP A 187 -0.52 0.56 20.23
CA ASP A 187 0.28 1.70 19.75
C ASP A 187 0.26 2.85 20.78
N GLN A 188 0.94 3.96 20.44
CA GLN A 188 1.03 5.18 21.26
C GLN A 188 -0.06 6.20 20.92
N GLY A 189 -1.21 5.77 20.41
CA GLY A 189 -2.37 6.64 20.25
C GLY A 189 -2.81 7.25 21.59
N SER A 190 -3.38 8.46 21.56
CA SER A 190 -3.88 9.13 22.78
C SER A 190 -4.96 8.33 23.52
N GLN A 191 -5.60 7.38 22.83
CA GLN A 191 -6.58 6.44 23.37
C GLN A 191 -5.96 5.43 24.36
N PHE A 192 -4.64 5.22 24.28
CA PHE A 192 -3.89 4.25 25.07
C PHE A 192 -2.98 4.90 26.13
N THR A 193 -3.09 6.23 26.33
CA THR A 193 -2.24 6.97 27.28
C THR A 193 -3.00 7.56 28.48
N GLY A 194 -4.32 7.40 28.55
CA GLY A 194 -5.15 7.95 29.62
C GLY A 194 -5.04 7.22 30.96
N ASP A 195 -5.42 7.87 32.06
CA ASP A 195 -5.33 7.33 33.42
C ASP A 195 -6.22 6.08 33.63
N ASP A 196 -7.39 6.06 33.00
CA ASP A 196 -8.32 4.93 33.06
C ASP A 196 -7.72 3.66 32.45
N TRP A 197 -6.98 3.81 31.35
CA TRP A 197 -6.25 2.73 30.70
C TRP A 197 -5.19 2.14 31.63
N GLN A 198 -4.36 2.98 32.22
CA GLN A 198 -3.32 2.53 33.14
C GLN A 198 -3.90 1.85 34.39
N SER A 199 -4.99 2.40 34.93
CA SER A 199 -5.65 1.89 36.13
C SER A 199 -6.30 0.53 35.87
N PHE A 200 -6.95 0.36 34.71
CA PHE A 200 -7.50 -0.90 34.28
C PHE A 200 -6.44 -2.00 34.18
N LEU A 201 -5.31 -1.70 33.54
CA LEU A 201 -4.24 -2.67 33.34
C LEU A 201 -3.57 -3.07 34.66
N ARG A 202 -3.35 -2.12 35.57
CA ARG A 202 -2.83 -2.39 36.92
C ARG A 202 -3.77 -3.29 37.73
N GLY A 203 -5.08 -3.11 37.58
CA GLY A 203 -6.10 -3.90 38.29
C GLY A 203 -6.24 -5.33 37.79
N GLN A 204 -6.22 -5.55 36.47
CA GLN A 204 -6.50 -6.85 35.85
C GLN A 204 -5.24 -7.70 35.60
N PHE A 205 -4.09 -7.07 35.34
CA PHE A 205 -2.86 -7.76 34.97
C PHE A 205 -1.74 -7.39 35.95
N LYS A 206 -1.53 -8.21 36.99
CA LYS A 206 -0.58 -7.98 38.11
C LYS A 206 0.91 -7.88 37.73
N LYS A 207 1.26 -7.92 36.45
CA LYS A 207 2.50 -7.34 35.92
C LYS A 207 2.06 -6.35 34.86
N ALA A 208 2.29 -5.07 35.15
CA ALA A 208 1.96 -3.93 34.31
C ALA A 208 2.01 -4.29 32.82
N ALA A 209 0.91 -4.06 32.11
CA ALA A 209 0.97 -3.82 30.69
C ALA A 209 1.96 -2.69 30.48
N ARG A 210 3.15 -3.05 30.02
CA ARG A 210 4.23 -2.12 29.80
C ARG A 210 4.14 -1.74 28.34
N TYR A 211 3.75 -0.49 28.18
CA TYR A 211 3.57 0.29 26.97
C TYR A 211 4.53 -0.08 25.84
N ALA A 212 4.00 0.00 24.63
CA ALA A 212 4.76 0.36 23.44
C ALA A 212 3.88 1.28 22.60
#